data_AF-A0A7S2P0L0-F1
#
_entry.id   AF-A0A7S2P0L0-F1
#
_cell.length_a   1.000
_cell.length_b   1.000
_cell.length_c   1.000
_cell.angle_alpha   90.00
_cell.angle_beta   90.00
_cell.angle_gamma   90.00
#
_symmetry.space_group_name_H-M   'P 1'
#
loop_
_entity.id
_entity.type
_entity.pdbx_description
1 polymer ?
#
loop_
_entity_poly.entity_id
_entity_poly.type
_entity_poly.pdbx_seq_one_letter_code
_entity_poly.pdbx_strand_id
1 'polypeptide(L)'
;AIPPGSLTDITILGRSMPFGVGGYVWDSAVVMQLLVSIVARERLGINTHEAPGFWTALPGIYAVAGCKDPAGAPDCTGEPSVEHSAVHAILEHPSINLPDRQRFLDNHPKFAPEFMGPVGFTSSEGMYIAQETVQRAMAGGGLDLGAFPHYNASWNAPAQYFNTRVSDIP
;
A
#
# COMPACT_ATOMS: atom_id res chain seq x y z
N ALA A 1 22.51 -10.73 -16.56
CA ALA A 1 22.23 -10.75 -15.12
C ALA A 1 23.55 -10.73 -14.36
N ILE A 2 23.62 -10.02 -13.23
CA ILE A 2 24.78 -10.00 -12.34
C ILE A 2 24.86 -11.36 -11.61
N PRO A 3 26.05 -11.98 -11.48
CA PRO A 3 26.19 -13.26 -10.79
C PRO A 3 25.74 -13.16 -9.32
N PRO A 4 25.07 -14.18 -8.73
CA PRO A 4 24.59 -14.12 -7.35
C PRO A 4 25.66 -13.83 -6.30
N GLY A 5 26.91 -14.28 -6.52
CA GLY A 5 28.04 -14.01 -5.62
C GLY A 5 28.63 -12.61 -5.74
N SER A 6 28.12 -11.78 -6.65
CA SER A 6 28.54 -10.40 -6.87
C SER A 6 27.52 -9.37 -6.37
N LEU A 7 26.46 -9.83 -5.69
CA LEU A 7 25.46 -8.94 -5.11
C LEU A 7 26.00 -8.28 -3.85
N THR A 8 25.78 -6.97 -3.74
CA THR A 8 26.18 -6.17 -2.59
C THR A 8 24.97 -5.76 -1.76
N ASP A 9 25.11 -5.83 -0.45
CA ASP A 9 24.15 -5.24 0.47
C ASP A 9 24.18 -3.71 0.41
N ILE A 10 23.11 -3.08 0.84
CA ILE A 10 23.06 -1.63 1.06
C ILE A 10 23.60 -1.28 2.45
N THR A 11 24.07 -0.05 2.62
CA THR A 11 24.55 0.45 3.91
C THR A 11 23.63 1.55 4.44
N ILE A 12 23.00 1.33 5.59
CA ILE A 12 22.15 2.32 6.27
C ILE A 12 22.68 2.51 7.69
N LEU A 13 22.98 3.75 8.06
CA LEU A 13 23.56 4.13 9.35
C LEU A 13 24.76 3.24 9.76
N GLY A 14 25.61 2.90 8.78
CA GLY A 14 26.81 2.07 9.00
C GLY A 14 26.57 0.56 9.12
N ARG A 15 25.33 0.09 8.92
CA ARG A 15 24.99 -1.33 8.91
C ARG A 15 24.77 -1.85 7.49
N SER A 16 25.38 -2.99 7.17
CA SER A 16 25.19 -3.71 5.92
C SER A 16 23.96 -4.60 6.02
N MET A 17 23.05 -4.53 5.05
CA MET A 17 21.88 -5.41 4.95
C MET A 17 21.31 -5.48 3.53
N PRO A 18 20.51 -6.52 3.20
CA PRO A 18 19.84 -6.58 1.92
C PRO A 18 18.78 -5.48 1.79
N PHE A 19 18.61 -4.94 0.58
CA PHE A 19 17.54 -4.01 0.25
C PHE A 19 16.19 -4.70 0.30
N GLY A 20 15.51 -4.51 1.42
CA GLY A 20 14.13 -4.88 1.65
C GLY A 20 13.11 -4.14 0.80
N VAL A 21 12.36 -4.91 0.02
CA VAL A 21 11.24 -4.45 -0.79
C VAL A 21 9.96 -4.98 -0.17
N GLY A 22 9.11 -4.09 0.32
CA GLY A 22 7.81 -4.43 0.87
C GLY A 22 6.67 -4.06 -0.07
N GLY A 23 5.51 -4.60 0.23
CA GLY A 23 4.28 -4.26 -0.46
C GLY A 23 3.10 -4.96 0.17
N TYR A 24 1.99 -4.94 -0.55
CA TYR A 24 0.72 -5.43 -0.05
C TYR A 24 0.47 -6.86 -0.51
N VAL A 25 -0.49 -7.52 0.14
CA VAL A 25 -0.82 -8.92 -0.12
C VAL A 25 -1.67 -9.14 -1.38
N TRP A 26 -2.07 -8.09 -2.08
CA TRP A 26 -2.78 -8.22 -3.35
C TRP A 26 -1.81 -8.47 -4.51
N ASP A 27 -2.28 -9.21 -5.52
CA ASP A 27 -1.45 -9.78 -6.57
C ASP A 27 -0.61 -8.72 -7.32
N SER A 28 -1.18 -7.55 -7.61
CA SER A 28 -0.45 -6.48 -8.31
C SER A 28 0.74 -5.96 -7.50
N ALA A 29 0.60 -5.80 -6.18
CA ALA A 29 1.70 -5.40 -5.32
C ALA A 29 2.78 -6.48 -5.24
N VAL A 30 2.41 -7.77 -5.23
CA VAL A 30 3.38 -8.87 -5.26
C VAL A 30 4.20 -8.83 -6.55
N VAL A 31 3.54 -8.64 -7.69
CA VAL A 31 4.21 -8.49 -9.00
C VAL A 31 5.18 -7.30 -8.99
N MET A 32 4.76 -6.15 -8.46
CA MET A 32 5.61 -4.96 -8.39
C MET A 32 6.83 -5.15 -7.47
N GLN A 33 6.67 -5.81 -6.33
CA GLN A 33 7.78 -6.17 -5.43
C GLN A 33 8.82 -7.04 -6.13
N LEU A 34 8.35 -8.08 -6.85
CA LEU A 34 9.22 -8.97 -7.61
C LEU A 34 9.96 -8.22 -8.72
N LEU A 35 9.27 -7.36 -9.47
CA LEU A 35 9.89 -6.57 -10.53
C LEU A 35 11.01 -5.66 -9.99
N VAL A 36 10.77 -4.96 -8.89
CA VAL A 36 11.79 -4.10 -8.27
C VAL A 36 12.95 -4.93 -7.73
N SER A 37 12.68 -6.07 -7.08
CA SER A 37 13.72 -6.99 -6.64
C SER A 37 14.58 -7.51 -7.81
N ILE A 38 13.96 -7.89 -8.93
CA ILE A 38 14.67 -8.32 -10.13
C ILE A 38 15.54 -7.19 -10.68
N VAL A 39 15.01 -5.97 -10.82
CA VAL A 39 15.78 -4.83 -11.33
C VAL A 39 16.96 -4.51 -10.40
N ALA A 40 16.73 -4.44 -9.08
CA ALA A 40 17.78 -4.19 -8.11
C ALA A 40 18.88 -5.26 -8.15
N ARG A 41 18.52 -6.54 -8.19
CA ARG A 41 19.48 -7.65 -8.26
C ARG A 41 20.22 -7.70 -9.59
N GLU A 42 19.49 -7.67 -10.70
CA GLU A 42 20.05 -7.97 -12.02
C GLU A 42 20.71 -6.77 -12.71
N ARG A 43 20.25 -5.56 -12.41
CA ARG A 43 20.74 -4.33 -13.04
C ARG A 43 21.63 -3.51 -12.11
N LEU A 44 21.31 -3.49 -10.82
CA LEU A 44 22.07 -2.69 -9.84
C LEU A 44 23.06 -3.54 -9.04
N GLY A 45 22.93 -4.86 -9.06
CA GLY A 45 23.81 -5.75 -8.31
C GLY A 45 23.55 -5.68 -6.81
N ILE A 46 22.35 -5.27 -6.41
CA ILE A 46 21.99 -5.10 -5.00
C ILE A 46 21.34 -6.38 -4.51
N ASN A 47 21.79 -6.87 -3.35
CA ASN A 47 21.11 -7.95 -2.67
C ASN A 47 19.75 -7.45 -2.15
N THR A 48 18.68 -8.18 -2.42
CA THR A 48 17.34 -7.83 -1.98
C THR A 48 16.70 -8.96 -1.19
N HIS A 49 15.71 -8.59 -0.39
CA HIS A 49 14.79 -9.55 0.21
C HIS A 49 13.38 -8.98 0.14
N GLU A 50 12.39 -9.86 0.08
CA GLU A 50 10.97 -9.51 0.09
C GLU A 50 10.50 -9.47 1.54
N ALA A 51 9.90 -8.34 1.92
CA ALA A 51 9.34 -8.18 3.26
C ALA A 51 7.94 -8.83 3.35
N PRO A 52 7.45 -9.13 4.57
CA PRO A 52 6.08 -9.59 4.75
C PRO A 52 5.05 -8.62 4.14
N GLY A 53 4.03 -9.18 3.49
CA GLY A 53 2.97 -8.39 2.88
C GLY A 53 2.07 -7.71 3.92
N PHE A 54 1.62 -6.50 3.61
CA PHE A 54 0.70 -5.72 4.44
C PHE A 54 -0.75 -5.80 3.95
N TRP A 55 -1.71 -5.77 4.87
CA TRP A 55 -3.15 -5.80 4.55
C TRP A 55 -3.77 -4.41 4.37
N THR A 56 -3.19 -3.38 4.99
CA THR A 56 -3.72 -2.01 4.97
C THR A 56 -2.59 -1.00 4.76
N ALA A 57 -2.92 0.22 4.31
CA ALA A 57 -1.95 1.24 3.93
C ALA A 57 -0.94 1.60 5.03
N LEU A 58 -1.43 1.77 6.27
CA LEU A 58 -0.67 2.33 7.39
C LEU A 58 0.51 1.45 7.84
N PRO A 59 0.35 0.13 8.06
CA PRO A 59 1.48 -0.77 8.35
C PRO A 59 2.63 -0.66 7.37
N GLY A 60 2.33 -0.44 6.09
CA GLY A 60 3.36 -0.22 5.09
C GLY A 60 4.20 1.02 5.34
N ILE A 61 3.58 2.13 5.75
CA ILE A 61 4.27 3.36 6.14
C ILE A 61 5.10 3.12 7.40
N TYR A 62 4.55 2.43 8.40
CA TYR A 62 5.23 2.15 9.65
C TYR A 62 6.45 1.24 9.44
N ALA A 63 6.37 0.28 8.53
CA ALA A 63 7.50 -0.58 8.18
C ALA A 63 8.65 0.22 7.57
N VAL A 64 8.36 1.10 6.60
CA VAL A 64 9.40 1.97 5.98
C VAL A 64 9.93 3.01 6.97
N ALA A 65 9.11 3.47 7.91
CA ALA A 65 9.52 4.36 9.00
C ALA A 65 10.38 3.66 10.07
N GLY A 66 10.58 2.34 9.97
CA GLY A 66 11.39 1.56 10.91
C GLY A 66 10.69 1.28 12.25
N CYS A 67 9.37 1.12 12.24
CA CYS A 67 8.61 0.75 13.43
C CYS A 67 8.74 -0.75 13.73
N LYS A 68 8.93 -1.08 15.01
CA LYS A 68 9.12 -2.45 15.50
C LYS A 68 7.95 -3.39 15.22
N ASP A 69 6.74 -2.87 15.37
CA ASP A 69 5.50 -3.56 15.03
C ASP A 69 4.69 -2.71 14.05
N PRO A 70 4.90 -2.89 12.74
CA PRO A 70 4.14 -2.17 11.73
C PRO A 70 2.63 -2.47 11.78
N ALA A 71 2.19 -3.60 12.35
CA ALA A 71 0.75 -3.87 12.47
C ALA A 71 0.11 -3.14 13.68
N GLY A 72 0.90 -2.73 14.68
CA GLY A 72 0.42 -2.19 15.96
C GLY A 72 0.67 -0.69 16.24
N ALA A 73 1.79 -0.11 15.78
CA ALA A 73 2.31 1.27 16.06
C ALA A 73 2.50 1.63 17.58
N PRO A 74 3.30 2.64 18.01
CA PRO A 74 4.18 3.60 17.33
C PRO A 74 5.65 3.56 17.85
N ASP A 75 6.20 2.38 18.19
CA ASP A 75 7.60 2.29 18.60
C ASP A 75 8.52 2.30 17.36
N CYS A 76 8.64 3.48 16.77
CA CYS A 76 9.49 3.75 15.61
C CYS A 76 10.81 4.33 16.10
N THR A 77 11.85 3.52 16.06
CA THR A 77 13.17 3.89 16.54
C THR A 77 13.98 4.62 15.46
N GLY A 78 13.61 4.43 14.19
CA GLY A 78 14.38 4.86 13.02
C GLY A 78 15.77 4.21 12.95
N GLU A 79 16.05 3.24 13.83
CA GLU A 79 17.30 2.50 13.81
C GLU A 79 17.13 1.27 12.92
N PRO A 80 17.97 1.11 11.89
CA PRO A 80 17.93 -0.04 11.01
C PRO A 80 18.30 -1.31 11.79
N SER A 81 17.33 -2.16 12.06
CA SER A 81 17.51 -3.51 12.59
C SER A 81 17.05 -4.53 11.55
N VAL A 82 17.72 -5.67 11.52
CA VAL A 82 17.35 -6.81 10.66
C VAL A 82 15.94 -7.32 11.02
N GLU A 83 15.46 -7.06 12.23
CA GLU A 83 14.16 -7.48 12.75
C GLU A 83 13.04 -6.44 12.53
N HIS A 84 13.36 -5.13 12.44
CA HIS A 84 12.39 -4.03 12.53
C HIS A 84 12.47 -3.01 11.37
N SER A 85 13.43 -3.15 10.46
CA SER A 85 13.75 -2.13 9.43
C SER A 85 14.09 -2.74 8.09
N ALA A 86 13.60 -3.95 7.89
CA ALA A 86 13.83 -4.74 6.70
C ALA A 86 12.97 -4.26 5.52
N VAL A 87 12.35 -3.06 5.59
CA VAL A 87 11.58 -2.48 4.50
C VAL A 87 12.13 -1.10 4.20
N HIS A 88 12.69 -0.93 3.01
CA HIS A 88 13.28 0.34 2.58
C HIS A 88 12.46 1.01 1.49
N ALA A 89 11.69 0.23 0.74
CA ALA A 89 10.76 0.71 -0.25
C ALA A 89 9.44 -0.05 -0.11
N ILE A 90 8.34 0.68 -0.27
CA ILE A 90 7.01 0.11 -0.40
C ILE A 90 6.40 0.52 -1.73
N LEU A 91 5.82 -0.46 -2.42
CA LEU A 91 5.22 -0.28 -3.74
C LEU A 91 3.70 -0.45 -3.67
N GLU A 92 3.01 0.15 -4.64
CA GLU A 92 1.55 0.19 -4.70
C GLU A 92 0.90 0.68 -3.39
N HIS A 93 1.48 1.70 -2.76
CA HIS A 93 0.86 2.30 -1.58
C HIS A 93 -0.50 2.91 -1.96
N PRO A 94 -1.62 2.38 -1.43
CA PRO A 94 -2.94 2.91 -1.77
C PRO A 94 -3.11 4.29 -1.15
N SER A 95 -3.84 5.17 -1.84
CA SER A 95 -4.17 6.51 -1.31
C SER A 95 -5.32 6.49 -0.28
N ILE A 96 -5.51 5.37 0.41
CA ILE A 96 -6.49 5.23 1.50
C ILE A 96 -5.85 5.65 2.82
N ASN A 97 -6.66 6.07 3.80
CA ASN A 97 -6.19 6.53 5.12
C ASN A 97 -5.25 7.75 5.08
N LEU A 98 -5.44 8.65 4.10
CA LEU A 98 -4.66 9.89 3.98
C LEU A 98 -4.61 10.71 5.29
N PRO A 99 -5.71 10.86 6.07
CA PRO A 99 -5.66 11.61 7.32
C PRO A 99 -4.73 10.98 8.36
N ASP A 100 -4.79 9.65 8.55
CA ASP A 100 -3.96 8.95 9.53
C ASP A 100 -2.49 8.90 9.08
N ARG A 101 -2.26 8.72 7.77
CA ARG A 101 -0.93 8.87 7.19
C ARG A 101 -0.37 10.25 7.48
N GLN A 102 -1.12 11.32 7.16
CA GLN A 102 -0.65 12.68 7.37
C GLN A 102 -0.38 12.93 8.85
N ARG A 103 -1.28 12.49 9.72
CA ARG A 103 -1.10 12.58 11.18
C ARG A 103 0.17 11.87 11.65
N PHE A 104 0.49 10.70 11.11
CA PHE A 104 1.75 10.02 11.44
C PHE A 104 2.96 10.84 10.99
N LEU A 105 2.96 11.30 9.73
CA LEU A 105 4.06 12.10 9.18
C LEU A 105 4.28 13.41 9.95
N ASP A 106 3.21 14.07 10.36
CA ASP A 106 3.26 15.32 11.13
C ASP A 106 3.82 15.10 12.55
N ASN A 107 3.50 13.97 13.19
CA ASN A 107 3.98 13.63 14.53
C ASN A 107 5.39 13.00 14.53
N HIS A 108 5.82 12.44 13.40
CA HIS A 108 7.08 11.72 13.25
C HIS A 108 7.91 12.22 12.05
N PRO A 109 8.19 13.53 11.94
CA PRO A 109 8.82 14.10 10.74
C PRO A 109 10.23 13.55 10.48
N LYS A 110 10.94 13.12 11.52
CA LYS A 110 12.27 12.49 11.40
C LYS A 110 12.23 11.11 10.73
N PHE A 111 11.08 10.43 10.80
CA PHE A 111 10.89 9.07 10.31
C PHE A 111 9.94 9.02 9.11
N ALA A 112 9.51 10.18 8.61
CA ALA A 112 8.61 10.31 7.49
C ALA A 112 9.25 9.69 6.23
N PRO A 113 8.66 8.63 5.65
CA PRO A 113 9.17 8.07 4.40
C PRO A 113 9.14 9.12 3.29
N GLU A 114 10.19 9.12 2.46
CA GLU A 114 10.25 9.98 1.29
C GLU A 114 9.30 9.47 0.20
N PHE A 115 8.47 10.37 -0.33
CA PHE A 115 7.64 10.04 -1.47
C PHE A 115 8.46 10.16 -2.76
N MET A 116 8.90 9.01 -3.27
CA MET A 116 9.73 8.89 -4.49
C MET A 116 8.96 9.13 -5.80
N GLY A 117 7.71 9.60 -5.73
CA GLY A 117 6.83 9.75 -6.88
C GLY A 117 6.12 8.45 -7.27
N PRO A 118 5.10 8.55 -8.15
CA PRO A 118 4.48 7.36 -8.72
C PRO A 118 5.44 6.70 -9.71
N VAL A 119 5.63 5.39 -9.58
CA VAL A 119 6.33 4.57 -10.56
C VAL A 119 5.26 3.82 -11.36
N GLY A 120 5.08 4.19 -12.63
CA GLY A 120 4.10 3.56 -13.53
C GLY A 120 2.83 4.38 -13.71
N PHE A 121 1.67 3.71 -13.64
CA PHE A 121 0.37 4.30 -13.92
C PHE A 121 -0.41 4.53 -12.61
N THR A 122 -1.09 5.66 -12.48
CA THR A 122 -2.12 5.82 -11.46
C THR A 122 -3.33 5.00 -11.90
N SER A 123 -3.65 3.94 -11.16
CA SER A 123 -4.87 3.15 -11.38
C SER A 123 -6.02 3.72 -10.57
N SER A 124 -7.23 3.55 -11.08
CA SER A 124 -8.47 3.72 -10.32
C SER A 124 -9.13 2.36 -10.26
N GLU A 125 -9.40 1.89 -9.06
CA GLU A 125 -10.13 0.65 -8.86
C GLU A 125 -11.63 0.92 -8.92
N GLY A 126 -12.38 0.01 -9.52
CA GLY A 126 -13.83 0.05 -9.61
C GLY A 126 -14.37 -1.36 -9.75
N MET A 127 -15.58 -1.60 -9.26
CA MET A 127 -16.19 -2.92 -9.27
C MET A 127 -17.29 -2.98 -10.32
N TYR A 128 -17.12 -3.77 -11.39
CA TYR A 128 -18.22 -3.99 -12.33
C TYR A 128 -19.24 -4.96 -11.73
N ILE A 129 -20.49 -4.51 -11.54
CA ILE A 129 -21.62 -5.37 -11.19
C ILE A 129 -22.50 -5.52 -12.43
N ALA A 130 -22.75 -6.76 -12.85
CA ALA A 130 -23.62 -7.03 -14.00
C ALA A 130 -25.06 -6.54 -13.74
N GLN A 131 -25.68 -5.92 -14.75
CA GLN A 131 -27.04 -5.36 -14.65
C GLN A 131 -28.07 -6.38 -14.17
N GLU A 132 -27.95 -7.63 -14.59
CA GLU A 132 -28.83 -8.72 -14.16
C GLU A 132 -28.75 -8.97 -12.65
N THR A 133 -27.54 -8.91 -12.07
CA THR A 133 -27.32 -9.03 -10.62
C THR A 133 -27.96 -7.86 -9.88
N VAL A 134 -27.82 -6.65 -10.42
CA VAL A 134 -28.48 -5.45 -9.85
C VAL A 134 -30.00 -5.61 -9.89
N GLN A 135 -30.57 -6.02 -11.02
CA GLN A 135 -32.02 -6.23 -11.15
C GLN A 135 -32.54 -7.31 -10.21
N ARG A 136 -31.81 -8.43 -10.06
CA ARG A 136 -32.14 -9.48 -9.09
C ARG A 136 -32.09 -8.97 -7.64
N ALA A 137 -31.09 -8.15 -7.30
CA ALA A 137 -31.00 -7.55 -5.98
C ALA A 137 -32.15 -6.56 -5.71
N MET A 138 -32.51 -5.73 -6.70
CA MET A 138 -33.65 -4.79 -6.59
C MET A 138 -35.02 -5.49 -6.49
N ALA A 139 -35.14 -6.69 -7.08
CA ALA A 139 -36.37 -7.49 -7.04
C ALA A 139 -36.45 -8.45 -5.83
N GLY A 140 -35.31 -8.76 -5.21
CA GLY A 140 -35.24 -9.61 -4.02
C GLY A 140 -35.64 -8.82 -2.78
N GLY A 141 -36.54 -9.35 -1.95
CA GLY A 141 -36.87 -8.74 -0.65
C GLY A 141 -35.61 -8.64 0.23
N GLY A 142 -35.27 -7.42 0.66
CA GLY A 142 -34.05 -7.09 1.40
C GLY A 142 -33.97 -5.59 1.72
N LEU A 143 -32.77 -5.09 2.04
CA LEU A 143 -32.50 -3.65 2.26
C LEU A 143 -33.12 -2.81 1.13
N ASP A 144 -33.89 -1.78 1.49
CA ASP A 144 -34.50 -0.86 0.52
C ASP A 144 -33.42 -0.03 -0.16
N LEU A 145 -33.03 -0.47 -1.36
CA LEU A 145 -32.07 0.24 -2.22
C LEU A 145 -32.71 1.46 -2.92
N GLY A 146 -33.98 1.74 -2.68
CA GLY A 146 -34.72 2.90 -3.21
C GLY A 146 -34.15 4.25 -2.76
N ALA A 147 -33.34 4.28 -1.70
CA ALA A 147 -32.57 5.47 -1.29
C ALA A 147 -31.32 5.73 -2.16
N PHE A 148 -30.89 4.75 -2.97
CA PHE A 148 -29.70 4.83 -3.82
C PHE A 148 -30.02 4.64 -5.33
N PRO A 149 -31.10 5.22 -5.88
CA PRO A 149 -31.56 4.92 -7.24
C PRO A 149 -30.59 5.41 -8.32
N HIS A 150 -29.66 6.31 -7.96
CA HIS A 150 -28.60 6.82 -8.82
C HIS A 150 -27.24 6.20 -8.52
N TYR A 151 -27.14 5.28 -7.54
CA TYR A 151 -25.88 4.62 -7.23
C TYR A 151 -25.61 3.51 -8.24
N ASN A 152 -24.69 3.80 -9.15
CA ASN A 152 -24.15 2.79 -10.02
C ASN A 152 -22.83 2.27 -9.43
N ALA A 153 -22.88 1.04 -8.90
CA ALA A 153 -21.71 0.39 -8.31
C ALA A 153 -20.56 0.13 -9.31
N SER A 154 -20.80 0.25 -10.63
CA SER A 154 -19.77 0.17 -11.67
C SER A 154 -18.89 1.41 -11.79
N TRP A 155 -19.13 2.44 -10.98
CA TRP A 155 -18.33 3.66 -11.00
C TRP A 155 -17.04 3.50 -10.19
N ASN A 156 -15.91 3.87 -10.80
CA ASN A 156 -14.57 3.82 -10.21
C ASN A 156 -14.28 4.97 -9.22
N ALA A 157 -15.14 5.98 -9.18
CA ALA A 157 -15.02 7.13 -8.27
C ALA A 157 -16.39 7.80 -8.05
N PRO A 158 -17.34 7.14 -7.34
CA PRO A 158 -18.71 7.64 -7.25
C PRO A 158 -18.83 8.86 -6.34
N ALA A 159 -17.79 9.19 -5.54
CA ALA A 159 -17.79 10.27 -4.57
C ALA A 159 -18.24 11.62 -5.14
N GLN A 160 -17.92 11.91 -6.41
CA GLN A 160 -18.34 13.15 -7.09
C GLN A 160 -19.85 13.25 -7.35
N TYR A 161 -20.58 12.14 -7.26
CA TYR A 161 -22.03 12.08 -7.46
C TYR A 161 -22.79 12.04 -6.12
N PHE A 162 -22.08 12.08 -5.00
CA PHE A 162 -22.65 12.11 -3.67
C PHE A 162 -22.42 13.47 -3.02
N ASN A 163 -23.51 14.25 -2.88
CA ASN A 163 -23.50 15.52 -2.16
C ASN A 163 -23.71 15.34 -0.64
N THR A 164 -24.00 14.11 -0.21
CA THR A 164 -24.39 13.76 1.16
C THR A 164 -23.49 12.63 1.65
N ARG A 165 -22.89 12.76 2.83
CA ARG A 165 -22.09 11.67 3.40
C ARG A 165 -23.04 10.57 3.87
N VAL A 166 -22.60 9.31 3.81
CA VAL A 166 -23.39 8.17 4.33
C VAL A 166 -23.73 8.35 5.81
N SER A 167 -22.88 9.05 6.56
CA SER A 167 -23.12 9.44 7.97
C SER A 167 -24.30 10.39 8.19
N ASP A 168 -24.79 11.02 7.12
CA ASP A 168 -25.83 12.06 7.18
C ASP A 168 -27.19 11.52 6.70
N ILE A 169 -27.27 10.22 6.37
CA ILE A 169 -28.51 9.52 6.02
C ILE A 169 -29.12 8.96 7.33
N PRO A 170 -30.37 9.32 7.69
CA PRO A 170 -31.02 8.93 8.96
C PRO A 170 -31.15 7.42 9.18
#